data_AF-A0A9W9Z5V4-F1
#
_entry.id   AF-A0A9W9Z5V4-F1
#
_cell.length_a   1.000
_cell.length_b   1.000
_cell.length_c   1.000
_cell.angle_alpha   90.00
_cell.angle_beta   90.00
_cell.angle_gamma   90.00
#
_symmetry.space_group_name_H-M   'P 1'
#
loop_
_entity.id
_entity.type
_entity.pdbx_description
1 polymer ?
#
loop_
_entity_poly.entity_id
_entity_poly.type
_entity_poly.pdbx_seq_one_letter_code
_entity_poly.pdbx_strand_id
1 'polypeptide(L)'
;MKCLTLSEITPQMWEDIITKHLWSAVASHFIESIYLPAAQADNPSNFNTSVDIKLKQWADRTLPDISVKVGWETLFEEFSKSDAGAEERKRWPQPFCSKNSNPSCQNECKRSHAWQSKAIDSLRVIQLTALEDWSVSEKQQWDSAVKFMENTLQDELDKASKKMHELLGPGATERWFYWRSRNREQQCRSYIKDELQRLLQANERHGPVLADDELTTVRKNLETISVAVSTDLVNETWSQLYREHFLRQALGNVQECRNAFYRRDLVKNELLLQRRGLFWRLRRMLKQRLTPSDQHKSMKS
;
A
#
# COMPACT_ATOMS: atom_id res chain seq x y z
N MET A 1 -20.20 -8.33 35.51
CA MET A 1 -20.04 -8.25 34.05
C MET A 1 -18.96 -9.24 33.66
N LYS A 2 -19.29 -10.38 33.03
CA LYS A 2 -18.29 -11.35 32.57
C LYS A 2 -17.85 -10.92 31.16
N CYS A 3 -16.55 -10.67 31.02
CA CYS A 3 -15.93 -10.32 29.74
C CYS A 3 -16.10 -11.45 28.74
N LEU A 4 -16.53 -11.09 27.55
CA LEU A 4 -16.56 -11.92 26.36
C LEU A 4 -15.12 -12.27 25.97
N THR A 5 -14.82 -13.55 25.71
CA THR A 5 -13.46 -14.03 25.41
C THR A 5 -13.32 -14.44 23.94
N LEU A 6 -12.39 -13.81 23.21
CA LEU A 6 -11.90 -14.23 21.89
C LEU A 6 -10.98 -15.47 22.01
N SER A 7 -11.41 -16.48 22.76
CA SER A 7 -10.55 -17.61 23.17
C SER A 7 -10.06 -18.48 22.01
N GLU A 8 -10.68 -18.40 20.83
CA GLU A 8 -10.31 -19.17 19.65
C GLU A 8 -9.22 -18.48 18.79
N ILE A 9 -8.93 -17.19 19.02
CA ILE A 9 -7.95 -16.45 18.22
C ILE A 9 -6.60 -16.45 18.92
N THR A 10 -5.61 -17.10 18.30
CA THR A 10 -4.24 -17.05 18.80
C THR A 10 -3.65 -15.65 18.63
N PRO A 11 -2.69 -15.23 19.48
CA PRO A 11 -2.03 -13.94 19.32
C PRO A 11 -1.41 -13.73 17.93
N GLN A 12 -0.86 -14.79 17.31
CA GLN A 12 -0.28 -14.73 15.97
C GLN A 12 -1.35 -14.51 14.89
N MET A 13 -2.48 -15.23 14.95
CA MET A 13 -3.58 -15.02 14.00
C MET A 13 -4.15 -13.61 14.09
N TRP A 14 -4.31 -13.09 15.30
CA TRP A 14 -4.75 -11.71 15.52
C TRP A 14 -3.81 -10.69 14.88
N GLU A 15 -2.50 -10.88 15.04
CA GLU A 15 -1.49 -10.01 14.42
C GLU A 15 -1.57 -10.03 12.90
N ASP A 16 -1.70 -11.20 12.30
CA ASP A 16 -1.77 -11.33 10.85
C ASP A 16 -3.04 -10.64 10.30
N ILE A 17 -4.18 -10.79 10.97
CA ILE A 17 -5.45 -10.16 10.57
C ILE A 17 -5.36 -8.64 10.69
N ILE A 18 -4.94 -8.11 11.85
CA ILE A 18 -4.78 -6.67 12.05
C ILE A 18 -3.77 -6.08 11.07
N THR A 19 -2.61 -6.72 10.90
CA THR A 19 -1.56 -6.21 10.00
C THR A 19 -2.09 -6.13 8.57
N LYS A 20 -2.86 -7.13 8.14
CA LYS A 20 -3.48 -7.15 6.82
C LYS A 20 -4.52 -6.03 6.65
N HIS A 21 -5.42 -5.86 7.62
CA HIS A 21 -6.44 -4.81 7.57
C HIS A 21 -5.82 -3.42 7.64
N LEU A 22 -4.81 -3.23 8.49
CA LEU A 22 -4.11 -1.96 8.62
C LEU A 22 -3.38 -1.63 7.33
N TRP A 23 -2.67 -2.59 6.74
CA TRP A 23 -2.03 -2.41 5.44
C TRP A 23 -3.04 -2.02 4.37
N SER A 24 -4.19 -2.71 4.30
CA SER A 24 -5.25 -2.37 3.34
C SER A 24 -5.77 -0.93 3.49
N ALA A 25 -5.82 -0.40 4.71
CA ALA A 25 -6.28 0.97 4.97
C ALA A 25 -5.22 2.02 4.61
N VAL A 26 -3.92 1.69 4.72
CA VAL A 26 -2.83 2.67 4.60
C VAL A 26 -2.01 2.56 3.31
N ALA A 27 -2.09 1.44 2.58
CA ALA A 27 -1.25 1.16 1.42
C ALA A 27 -1.34 2.26 0.36
N SER A 28 -2.56 2.72 0.04
CA SER A 28 -2.76 3.78 -0.95
C SER A 28 -2.07 5.08 -0.54
N HIS A 29 -2.24 5.53 0.71
CA HIS A 29 -1.56 6.73 1.20
C HIS A 29 -0.04 6.58 1.15
N PHE A 30 0.49 5.43 1.61
CA PHE A 30 1.93 5.18 1.58
C PHE A 30 2.49 5.24 0.15
N ILE A 31 1.84 4.59 -0.81
CA ILE A 31 2.31 4.55 -2.20
C ILE A 31 2.23 5.94 -2.85
N GLU A 32 1.06 6.57 -2.82
CA GLU A 32 0.83 7.84 -3.53
C GLU A 32 1.53 9.02 -2.87
N SER A 33 1.50 9.10 -1.54
CA SER A 33 1.93 10.29 -0.83
C SER A 33 3.39 10.22 -0.41
N ILE A 34 3.92 9.03 -0.14
CA ILE A 34 5.27 8.84 0.43
C ILE A 34 6.22 8.25 -0.62
N TYR A 35 5.93 7.03 -1.09
CA TYR A 35 6.88 6.27 -1.90
C TYR A 35 7.07 6.87 -3.30
N LEU A 36 6.01 7.05 -4.09
CA LEU A 36 6.13 7.51 -5.48
C LEU A 36 6.81 8.89 -5.60
N PRO A 37 6.42 9.91 -4.81
CA PRO A 37 7.08 11.22 -4.92
C PRO A 37 8.53 11.19 -4.46
N ALA A 38 8.85 10.39 -3.43
CA ALA A 38 10.23 10.28 -2.97
C ALA A 38 11.09 9.53 -3.98
N ALA A 39 10.54 8.49 -4.61
CA ALA A 39 11.29 7.64 -5.53
C ALA A 39 11.62 8.31 -6.88
N GLN A 40 11.07 9.50 -7.14
CA GLN A 40 11.46 10.40 -8.22
C GLN A 40 12.73 11.21 -7.91
N ALA A 41 13.26 11.15 -6.68
CA ALA A 41 14.48 11.86 -6.33
C ALA A 41 15.71 11.30 -7.06
N ASP A 42 16.56 12.21 -7.54
CA ASP A 42 17.75 11.88 -8.34
C ASP A 42 18.90 11.25 -7.53
N ASN A 43 18.88 11.41 -6.19
CA ASN A 43 19.94 10.93 -5.32
C ASN A 43 19.41 10.30 -4.02
N PRO A 44 20.18 9.39 -3.38
CA PRO A 44 19.75 8.70 -2.16
C PRO A 44 19.46 9.63 -0.98
N SER A 45 20.21 10.72 -0.85
CA SER A 45 20.06 11.69 0.26
C SER A 45 18.72 12.42 0.20
N ASN A 46 18.31 12.87 -0.99
CA ASN A 46 17.03 13.53 -1.22
C ASN A 46 15.87 12.54 -1.06
N PHE A 47 16.02 11.30 -1.54
CA PHE A 47 15.06 10.22 -1.31
C PHE A 47 14.82 10.03 0.20
N ASN A 48 15.89 9.83 0.97
CA ASN A 48 15.80 9.61 2.41
C ASN A 48 15.18 10.79 3.15
N THR A 49 15.61 12.00 2.85
CA THR A 49 15.08 13.21 3.49
C THR A 49 13.58 13.36 3.23
N SER A 50 13.14 13.16 1.97
CA SER A 50 11.73 13.23 1.59
C SER A 50 10.88 12.17 2.29
N VAL A 51 11.37 10.91 2.29
CA VAL A 51 10.71 9.80 2.98
C VAL A 51 10.60 10.08 4.48
N ASP A 52 11.69 10.48 5.13
CA ASP A 52 11.73 10.65 6.58
C ASP A 52 10.79 11.77 7.04
N ILE A 53 10.76 12.90 6.32
CA ILE A 53 9.84 14.00 6.62
C ILE A 53 8.39 13.51 6.51
N LYS A 54 8.03 12.87 5.39
CA LYS A 54 6.65 12.46 5.13
C LYS A 54 6.19 11.33 6.05
N LEU A 55 7.06 10.36 6.32
CA LEU A 55 6.78 9.22 7.19
C LEU A 55 6.60 9.67 8.64
N LYS A 56 7.43 10.60 9.13
CA LYS A 56 7.28 11.19 10.48
C LYS A 56 6.00 12.01 10.59
N GLN A 57 5.71 12.87 9.60
CA GLN A 57 4.45 13.63 9.59
C GLN A 57 3.22 12.73 9.59
N TRP A 58 3.28 11.62 8.84
CA TRP A 58 2.20 10.64 8.77
C TRP A 58 2.01 9.87 10.09
N ALA A 59 3.12 9.40 10.69
CA ALA A 59 3.14 8.72 11.99
C ALA A 59 2.71 9.63 13.15
N ASP A 60 3.00 10.92 13.07
CA ASP A 60 2.59 11.91 14.08
C ASP A 60 1.09 12.23 14.01
N ARG A 61 0.53 12.35 12.80
CA ARG A 61 -0.79 12.97 12.62
C ARG A 61 -1.94 11.99 12.41
N THR A 62 -1.81 11.06 11.47
CA THR A 62 -2.98 10.32 10.95
C THR A 62 -2.89 8.81 11.17
N LEU A 63 -1.68 8.25 11.15
CA LEU A 63 -1.50 6.82 11.30
C LEU A 63 -2.03 6.29 12.65
N PRO A 64 -1.80 6.95 13.81
CA PRO A 64 -2.31 6.46 15.08
C PRO A 64 -3.84 6.32 15.09
N ASP A 65 -4.56 7.32 14.58
CA ASP A 65 -6.02 7.30 14.47
C ASP A 65 -6.52 6.18 13.55
N ILE A 66 -5.88 6.00 12.40
CA ILE A 66 -6.19 4.90 11.48
C ILE A 66 -5.94 3.55 12.17
N SER A 67 -4.83 3.40 12.90
CA SER A 67 -4.50 2.17 13.64
C SER A 67 -5.55 1.83 14.70
N VAL A 68 -6.01 2.83 15.47
CA VAL A 68 -7.08 2.64 16.46
C VAL A 68 -8.39 2.25 15.79
N LYS A 69 -8.76 2.94 14.71
CA LYS A 69 -9.99 2.65 13.95
C LYS A 69 -9.96 1.24 13.35
N VAL A 70 -8.85 0.83 12.72
CA VAL A 70 -8.72 -0.50 12.14
C VAL A 70 -8.71 -1.58 13.22
N GLY A 71 -7.99 -1.36 14.33
CA GLY A 71 -7.99 -2.30 15.45
C GLY A 71 -9.39 -2.48 16.04
N TRP A 72 -10.15 -1.39 16.12
CA TRP A 72 -11.56 -1.38 16.51
C TRP A 72 -12.44 -2.19 15.57
N GLU A 73 -12.42 -1.89 14.27
CA GLU A 73 -13.21 -2.58 13.24
C GLU A 73 -12.89 -4.08 13.21
N THR A 74 -11.60 -4.43 13.27
CA THR A 74 -11.13 -5.81 13.26
C THR A 74 -11.61 -6.59 14.49
N LEU A 75 -11.60 -5.98 15.68
CA LEU A 75 -12.10 -6.61 16.91
C LEU A 75 -13.57 -7.04 16.76
N PHE A 76 -14.42 -6.15 16.25
CA PHE A 76 -15.84 -6.47 16.11
C PHE A 76 -16.14 -7.40 14.96
N GLU A 77 -15.36 -7.33 13.89
CA GLU A 77 -15.50 -8.27 12.78
C GLU A 77 -15.21 -9.69 13.26
N GLU A 78 -14.09 -9.90 13.94
CA GLU A 78 -13.72 -11.21 14.50
C GLU A 78 -14.69 -11.67 15.58
N PHE A 79 -15.17 -10.75 16.42
CA PHE A 79 -16.21 -11.04 17.40
C PHE A 79 -17.51 -11.53 16.73
N SER A 80 -17.94 -10.90 15.64
CA SER A 80 -19.15 -11.27 14.90
C SER A 80 -19.00 -12.64 14.22
N LYS A 81 -17.80 -12.96 13.71
CA LYS A 81 -17.48 -14.26 13.12
C LYS A 81 -17.52 -15.39 14.16
N SER A 82 -16.97 -15.17 15.35
CA SER A 82 -17.02 -16.15 16.45
C SER A 82 -18.43 -16.45 16.93
N ASP A 83 -19.32 -15.44 16.95
CA ASP A 83 -20.72 -15.60 17.35
C ASP A 83 -21.54 -16.37 16.30
N ALA A 84 -21.33 -16.08 15.01
CA ALA A 84 -21.95 -16.83 13.90
C ALA A 84 -21.51 -18.30 13.85
N GLY A 85 -20.24 -18.60 14.14
CA GLY A 85 -19.73 -19.98 14.24
C GLY A 85 -20.20 -20.76 15.48
N ALA A 86 -20.77 -20.08 16.48
CA ALA A 86 -21.37 -20.71 17.65
C ALA A 86 -22.84 -21.14 17.39
N GLU A 87 -23.57 -20.42 16.53
CA GLU A 87 -24.93 -20.74 16.08
C GLU A 87 -25.02 -22.07 15.30
N GLU A 88 -23.98 -22.47 14.56
CA GLU A 88 -23.91 -23.76 13.86
C GLU A 88 -23.68 -24.95 14.80
N ARG A 89 -23.14 -24.72 16.01
CA ARG A 89 -22.83 -25.76 17.01
C ARG A 89 -24.02 -26.03 17.94
N LYS A 90 -25.23 -26.24 17.39
CA LYS A 90 -26.46 -26.60 18.13
C LYS A 90 -26.53 -28.09 18.51
N ARG A 91 -25.53 -28.64 19.23
CA ARG A 91 -25.63 -30.03 19.74
C ARG A 91 -25.27 -30.26 21.22
N TRP A 92 -24.86 -29.23 21.96
CA TRP A 92 -24.58 -29.36 23.39
C TRP A 92 -25.25 -28.23 24.19
N PRO A 93 -25.68 -28.48 25.44
CA PRO A 93 -26.26 -27.44 26.28
C PRO A 93 -25.20 -26.38 26.58
N GLN A 94 -25.31 -25.24 25.90
CA GLN A 94 -24.44 -24.09 26.09
C GLN A 94 -24.62 -23.53 27.51
N PRO A 95 -23.54 -23.08 28.19
CA PRO A 95 -23.66 -22.38 29.46
C PRO A 95 -24.58 -21.15 29.32
N PHE A 96 -25.31 -20.83 30.39
CA PHE A 96 -26.30 -19.74 30.53
C PHE A 96 -25.89 -18.36 29.94
N CYS A 97 -24.61 -18.13 29.69
CA CYS A 97 -24.06 -16.91 29.08
C CYS A 97 -24.34 -16.76 27.57
N SER A 98 -24.78 -17.80 26.85
CA SER A 98 -25.06 -17.69 25.40
C SER A 98 -26.40 -17.00 25.07
N LYS A 99 -27.26 -16.73 26.07
CA LYS A 99 -28.55 -16.06 25.86
C LYS A 99 -28.46 -14.53 25.67
N ASN A 100 -27.26 -13.95 25.84
CA ASN A 100 -27.04 -12.50 25.81
C ASN A 100 -26.24 -12.00 24.60
N SER A 101 -26.07 -12.79 23.53
CA SER A 101 -25.61 -12.32 22.21
C SER A 101 -26.71 -11.56 21.47
N ASN A 102 -27.50 -10.76 22.18
CA ASN A 102 -28.54 -9.97 21.55
C ASN A 102 -27.82 -8.92 20.65
N PRO A 103 -28.11 -8.81 19.35
CA PRO A 103 -27.46 -7.82 18.46
C PRO A 103 -27.57 -6.39 18.99
N SER A 104 -28.60 -6.11 19.81
CA SER A 104 -28.75 -4.87 20.56
C SER A 104 -27.61 -4.62 21.56
N CYS A 105 -27.18 -5.63 22.32
CA CYS A 105 -26.04 -5.53 23.25
C CYS A 105 -24.72 -5.33 22.50
N GLN A 106 -24.55 -5.98 21.33
CA GLN A 106 -23.35 -5.80 20.51
C GLN A 106 -23.27 -4.39 19.93
N ASN A 107 -24.39 -3.87 19.44
CA ASN A 107 -24.48 -2.49 18.94
C ASN A 107 -24.30 -1.46 20.07
N GLU A 108 -24.80 -1.73 21.27
CA GLU A 108 -24.61 -0.85 22.42
C GLU A 108 -23.15 -0.85 22.91
N CYS A 109 -22.49 -2.01 22.94
CA CYS A 109 -21.05 -2.13 23.20
C CYS A 109 -20.22 -1.40 22.13
N LYS A 110 -20.60 -1.49 20.85
CA LYS A 110 -19.95 -0.74 19.76
C LYS A 110 -20.09 0.77 19.94
N ARG A 111 -21.24 1.24 20.44
CA ARG A 111 -21.51 2.67 20.64
C ARG A 111 -20.87 3.23 21.91
N SER A 112 -20.82 2.43 22.98
CA SER A 112 -20.38 2.86 24.30
C SER A 112 -18.87 2.73 24.52
N HIS A 113 -18.19 1.93 23.72
CA HIS A 113 -16.77 1.72 23.92
C HIS A 113 -15.95 2.88 23.35
N ALA A 114 -15.24 3.55 24.24
CA ALA A 114 -14.22 4.52 23.91
C ALA A 114 -12.84 3.93 24.18
N TRP A 115 -11.92 4.10 23.24
CA TRP A 115 -10.51 3.86 23.52
C TRP A 115 -10.02 4.86 24.57
N GLN A 116 -9.03 4.45 25.37
CA GLN A 116 -8.35 5.39 26.26
C GLN A 116 -7.73 6.51 25.42
N SER A 117 -7.96 7.77 25.78
CA SER A 117 -7.43 8.93 25.05
C SER A 117 -5.90 8.88 24.91
N LYS A 118 -5.21 8.32 25.91
CA LYS A 118 -3.75 8.13 25.93
C LYS A 118 -3.23 7.03 24.99
N ALA A 119 -4.11 6.16 24.47
CA ALA A 119 -3.70 5.06 23.59
C ALA A 119 -3.17 5.58 22.24
N ILE A 120 -3.77 6.65 21.72
CA ILE A 120 -3.35 7.30 20.47
C ILE A 120 -1.93 7.87 20.64
N ASP A 121 -1.69 8.62 21.72
CA ASP A 121 -0.37 9.20 22.01
C ASP A 121 0.69 8.11 22.26
N SER A 122 0.32 7.02 22.93
CA SER A 122 1.22 5.88 23.13
C SER A 122 1.57 5.20 21.80
N LEU A 123 0.59 4.98 20.92
CA LEU A 123 0.81 4.43 19.58
C LEU A 123 1.69 5.33 18.75
N ARG A 124 1.48 6.66 18.81
CA ARG A 124 2.31 7.65 18.13
C ARG A 124 3.79 7.50 18.53
N VAL A 125 4.09 7.43 19.83
CA VAL A 125 5.46 7.27 20.32
C VAL A 125 6.08 5.95 19.86
N ILE A 126 5.33 4.85 19.94
CA ILE A 126 5.79 3.53 19.49
C ILE A 126 6.08 3.54 17.99
N GLN A 127 5.18 4.09 17.18
CA GLN A 127 5.33 4.17 15.72
C GLN A 127 6.52 5.05 15.35
N LEU A 128 6.68 6.22 15.98
CA LEU A 128 7.84 7.08 15.74
C LEU A 128 9.16 6.40 16.12
N THR A 129 9.20 5.70 17.25
CA THR A 129 10.39 4.95 17.69
C THR A 129 10.73 3.83 16.70
N ALA A 130 9.71 3.16 16.14
CA ALA A 130 9.90 2.13 15.12
C ALA A 130 10.53 2.67 13.82
N LEU A 131 10.37 3.97 13.52
CA LEU A 131 10.92 4.62 12.33
C LEU A 131 12.38 5.08 12.49
N GLU A 132 12.85 5.22 13.73
CA GLU A 132 14.21 5.72 14.04
C GLU A 132 15.30 4.65 13.85
N ASP A 133 14.96 3.37 13.94
CA ASP A 133 15.90 2.29 13.68
C ASP A 133 16.09 2.11 12.16
N TRP A 134 17.33 2.12 11.70
CA TRP A 134 17.69 1.98 10.28
C TRP A 134 18.29 0.61 9.96
N SER A 135 18.60 -0.19 10.98
CA SER A 135 19.50 -1.33 10.84
C SER A 135 18.75 -2.63 10.58
N VAL A 136 18.89 -3.16 9.36
CA VAL A 136 18.52 -4.55 9.06
C VAL A 136 19.73 -5.42 9.35
N SER A 137 19.81 -5.96 10.57
CA SER A 137 20.94 -6.80 11.00
C SER A 137 20.83 -8.25 10.54
N GLU A 138 19.63 -8.73 10.23
CA GLU A 138 19.35 -10.14 9.99
C GLU A 138 18.87 -10.44 8.56
N LYS A 139 19.38 -11.52 7.96
CA LYS A 139 19.00 -11.98 6.61
C LYS A 139 17.50 -12.29 6.50
N GLN A 140 16.90 -12.90 7.52
CA GLN A 140 15.48 -13.21 7.50
C GLN A 140 14.65 -11.93 7.39
N GLN A 141 15.03 -10.88 8.12
CA GLN A 141 14.37 -9.58 8.06
C GLN A 141 14.53 -8.93 6.69
N TRP A 142 15.73 -9.06 6.10
CA TRP A 142 16.02 -8.62 4.74
C TRP A 142 15.11 -9.25 3.69
N ASP A 143 15.09 -10.58 3.62
CA ASP A 143 14.31 -11.32 2.63
C ASP A 143 12.80 -11.02 2.81
N SER A 144 12.38 -10.87 4.06
CA SER A 144 11.01 -10.52 4.40
C SER A 144 10.62 -9.11 3.92
N ALA A 145 11.50 -8.12 4.02
CA ALA A 145 11.24 -6.75 3.57
C ALA A 145 11.25 -6.63 2.04
N VAL A 146 12.19 -7.32 1.38
CA VAL A 146 12.25 -7.40 -0.08
C VAL A 146 10.98 -8.04 -0.64
N LYS A 147 10.54 -9.18 -0.07
CA LYS A 147 9.29 -9.84 -0.50
C LYS A 147 8.06 -8.96 -0.29
N PHE A 148 8.00 -8.22 0.81
CA PHE A 148 6.90 -7.29 1.08
C PHE A 148 6.88 -6.12 0.07
N MET A 149 8.04 -5.56 -0.25
CA MET A 149 8.20 -4.54 -1.27
C MET A 149 7.81 -5.05 -2.66
N GLU A 150 8.28 -6.24 -3.04
CA GLU A 150 7.96 -6.91 -4.31
C GLU A 150 6.45 -7.12 -4.46
N ASN A 151 5.80 -7.72 -3.47
CA ASN A 151 4.36 -7.95 -3.49
C ASN A 151 3.57 -6.64 -3.58
N THR A 152 4.01 -5.60 -2.88
CA THR A 152 3.36 -4.29 -2.89
C THR A 152 3.46 -3.64 -4.26
N LEU A 153 4.66 -3.62 -4.84
CA LEU A 153 4.89 -3.03 -6.17
C LEU A 153 4.17 -3.83 -7.27
N GLN A 154 4.10 -5.15 -7.13
CA GLN A 154 3.36 -6.00 -8.07
C GLN A 154 1.85 -5.71 -8.02
N ASP A 155 1.25 -5.62 -6.83
CA ASP A 155 -0.18 -5.27 -6.69
C ASP A 155 -0.50 -3.89 -7.27
N GLU A 156 0.36 -2.90 -7.03
CA GLU A 156 0.22 -1.56 -7.62
C GLU A 156 0.42 -1.55 -9.13
N LEU A 157 1.35 -2.36 -9.66
CA LEU A 157 1.54 -2.53 -11.10
C LEU A 157 0.32 -3.19 -11.75
N ASP A 158 -0.28 -4.19 -11.10
CA ASP A 158 -1.47 -4.87 -11.60
C ASP A 158 -2.66 -3.91 -11.64
N LYS A 159 -2.84 -3.06 -10.61
CA LYS A 159 -3.85 -2.00 -10.60
C LYS A 159 -3.60 -0.97 -11.71
N ALA A 160 -2.37 -0.50 -11.88
CA ALA A 160 -2.00 0.45 -12.92
C ALA A 160 -2.25 -0.15 -14.33
N SER A 161 -1.86 -1.40 -14.54
CA SER A 161 -2.05 -2.12 -15.81
C SER A 161 -3.53 -2.34 -16.13
N LYS A 162 -4.36 -2.68 -15.14
CA LYS A 162 -5.82 -2.78 -15.29
C LYS A 162 -6.44 -1.45 -15.68
N LYS A 163 -6.08 -0.37 -14.97
CA LYS A 163 -6.56 0.98 -15.28
C LYS A 163 -6.13 1.42 -16.69
N MET A 164 -4.89 1.12 -17.08
CA MET A 164 -4.41 1.38 -18.43
C MET A 164 -5.21 0.59 -19.48
N HIS A 165 -5.50 -0.68 -19.21
CA HIS A 165 -6.31 -1.53 -20.08
C HIS A 165 -7.74 -0.99 -20.25
N GLU A 166 -8.38 -0.53 -19.18
CA GLU A 166 -9.71 0.11 -19.24
C GLU A 166 -9.71 1.35 -20.14
N LEU A 167 -8.66 2.18 -20.04
CA LEU A 167 -8.51 3.41 -20.83
C LEU A 167 -8.17 3.16 -22.30
N LEU A 168 -7.38 2.14 -22.63
CA LEU A 168 -6.96 1.82 -24.01
C LEU A 168 -7.91 0.87 -24.73
N GLY A 169 -8.76 0.16 -23.97
CA GLY A 169 -9.62 -0.89 -24.49
C GLY A 169 -8.84 -2.15 -24.92
N PRO A 170 -9.52 -3.07 -25.61
CA PRO A 170 -9.00 -4.41 -25.87
C PRO A 170 -7.71 -4.43 -26.69
N GLY A 171 -6.83 -5.37 -26.36
CA GLY A 171 -5.57 -5.62 -27.06
C GLY A 171 -5.77 -6.19 -28.47
N ALA A 172 -4.72 -6.24 -29.29
CA ALA A 172 -4.81 -6.82 -30.64
C ALA A 172 -5.28 -8.29 -30.63
N THR A 173 -4.79 -9.07 -29.68
CA THR A 173 -5.17 -10.47 -29.47
C THR A 173 -6.62 -10.62 -29.04
N GLU A 174 -7.08 -9.84 -28.06
CA GLU A 174 -8.45 -9.90 -27.57
C GLU A 174 -9.48 -9.45 -28.61
N ARG A 175 -9.13 -8.43 -29.41
CA ARG A 175 -9.97 -8.00 -30.54
C ARG A 175 -10.16 -9.14 -31.54
N TRP A 176 -9.12 -9.95 -31.75
CA TRP A 176 -9.18 -11.09 -32.67
C TRP A 176 -9.91 -12.31 -32.08
N PHE A 177 -9.55 -12.72 -30.85
CA PHE A 177 -10.14 -13.90 -30.21
C PHE A 177 -11.58 -13.70 -29.72
N TYR A 178 -11.91 -12.51 -29.22
CA TYR A 178 -13.21 -12.21 -28.61
C TYR A 178 -14.06 -11.24 -29.44
N TRP A 179 -13.63 -10.91 -30.66
CA TRP A 179 -14.34 -9.99 -31.57
C TRP A 179 -14.73 -8.66 -30.92
N ARG A 180 -13.90 -8.18 -29.99
CA ARG A 180 -14.12 -6.89 -29.31
C ARG A 180 -13.59 -5.74 -30.17
N SER A 181 -14.21 -4.58 -30.10
CA SER A 181 -13.75 -3.34 -30.74
C SER A 181 -13.36 -2.29 -29.71
N ARG A 182 -12.55 -1.32 -30.12
CA ARG A 182 -12.23 -0.13 -29.31
C ARG A 182 -13.23 0.98 -29.63
N ASN A 183 -13.56 1.78 -28.62
CA ASN A 183 -14.25 3.05 -28.86
C ASN A 183 -13.28 4.09 -29.47
N ARG A 184 -13.81 5.23 -29.92
CA ARG A 184 -13.01 6.29 -30.57
C ARG A 184 -11.94 6.88 -29.64
N GLU A 185 -12.28 7.09 -28.37
CA GLU A 185 -11.35 7.65 -27.38
C GLU A 185 -10.21 6.66 -27.04
N GLN A 186 -10.53 5.38 -26.85
CA GLN A 186 -9.59 4.27 -26.65
C GLN A 186 -8.64 4.13 -27.84
N GLN A 187 -9.15 4.32 -29.06
CA GLN A 187 -8.33 4.35 -30.26
C GLN A 187 -7.37 5.54 -30.27
N CYS A 188 -7.84 6.75 -29.93
CA CYS A 188 -6.98 7.93 -29.76
C CYS A 188 -5.92 7.71 -28.68
N ARG A 189 -6.30 7.22 -27.49
CA ARG A 189 -5.37 6.90 -26.38
C ARG A 189 -4.33 5.85 -26.78
N SER A 190 -4.66 4.91 -27.67
CA SER A 190 -3.67 3.98 -28.23
C SER A 190 -2.61 4.69 -29.07
N TYR A 191 -2.99 5.60 -29.96
CA TYR A 191 -2.01 6.35 -30.76
C TYR A 191 -1.13 7.25 -29.88
N ILE A 192 -1.75 7.91 -28.89
CA ILE A 192 -1.02 8.72 -27.90
C ILE A 192 0.00 7.84 -27.16
N LYS A 193 -0.43 6.67 -26.67
CA LYS A 193 0.46 5.72 -25.98
C LYS A 193 1.65 5.34 -26.87
N ASP A 194 1.41 4.98 -28.13
CA ASP A 194 2.47 4.54 -29.04
C ASP A 194 3.51 5.65 -29.29
N GLU A 195 3.10 6.91 -29.31
CA GLU A 195 3.99 8.08 -29.39
C GLU A 195 4.76 8.30 -28.08
N LEU A 196 4.06 8.30 -26.94
CA LEU A 196 4.66 8.52 -25.63
C LEU A 196 5.61 7.37 -25.20
N GLN A 197 5.36 6.14 -25.65
CA GLN A 197 6.27 5.02 -25.45
C GLN A 197 7.58 5.21 -26.22
N ARG A 198 7.53 5.78 -27.43
CA ARG A 198 8.74 6.13 -28.18
C ARG A 198 9.55 7.22 -27.47
N LEU A 199 8.87 8.20 -26.88
CA LEU A 199 9.51 9.22 -26.05
C LEU A 199 10.24 8.60 -24.84
N LEU A 200 9.58 7.69 -24.11
CA LEU A 200 10.20 6.97 -22.98
C LEU A 200 11.38 6.10 -23.40
N GLN A 201 11.32 5.46 -24.57
CA GLN A 201 12.43 4.67 -25.10
C GLN A 201 13.62 5.54 -25.49
N ALA A 202 13.39 6.76 -25.96
CA ALA A 202 14.46 7.71 -26.27
C ALA A 202 15.09 8.32 -24.99
N ASN A 203 14.30 8.48 -23.93
CA ASN A 203 14.75 9.04 -22.66
C ASN A 203 14.36 8.15 -21.47
N GLU A 204 15.23 7.19 -21.12
CA GLU A 204 15.02 6.28 -20.00
C GLU A 204 14.93 6.99 -18.63
N ARG A 205 15.47 8.21 -18.50
CA ARG A 205 15.48 9.00 -17.27
C ARG A 205 14.43 10.11 -17.23
N HIS A 206 13.41 9.99 -18.07
CA HIS A 206 12.36 10.99 -18.15
C HIS A 206 11.60 11.13 -16.81
N GLY A 207 11.21 12.36 -16.47
CA GLY A 207 10.42 12.67 -15.28
C GLY A 207 8.93 12.33 -15.41
N PRO A 208 8.13 12.53 -14.36
CA PRO A 208 6.68 12.30 -14.40
C PRO A 208 5.89 13.35 -15.19
N VAL A 209 6.47 14.51 -15.47
CA VAL A 209 5.81 15.64 -16.15
C VAL A 209 6.42 15.80 -17.53
N LEU A 210 5.57 15.93 -18.56
CA LEU A 210 5.99 16.28 -19.91
C LEU A 210 6.30 17.77 -19.99
N ALA A 211 7.37 18.13 -20.70
CA ALA A 211 7.65 19.51 -21.01
C ALA A 211 6.69 20.04 -22.11
N ASP A 212 6.49 21.36 -22.17
CA ASP A 212 5.55 21.99 -23.10
C ASP A 212 5.93 21.76 -24.58
N ASP A 213 7.22 21.68 -24.86
CA ASP A 213 7.77 21.37 -26.19
C ASP A 213 7.55 19.89 -26.56
N GLU A 214 7.70 18.97 -25.61
CA GLU A 214 7.38 17.55 -25.79
C GLU A 214 5.88 17.36 -26.06
N LEU A 215 5.02 18.02 -25.29
CA LEU A 215 3.56 18.02 -25.50
C LEU A 215 3.20 18.54 -26.90
N THR A 216 3.82 19.64 -27.31
CA THR A 216 3.61 20.21 -28.64
C THR A 216 4.07 19.26 -29.74
N THR A 217 5.19 18.57 -29.52
CA THR A 217 5.76 17.60 -30.48
C THR A 217 4.87 16.38 -30.63
N VAL A 218 4.43 15.79 -29.51
CA VAL A 218 3.50 14.63 -29.50
C VAL A 218 2.22 14.99 -30.24
N ARG A 219 1.63 16.17 -29.98
CA ARG A 219 0.40 16.60 -30.66
C ARG A 219 0.61 16.77 -32.16
N LYS A 220 1.68 17.45 -32.58
CA LYS A 220 2.00 17.62 -34.02
C LYS A 220 2.21 16.28 -34.73
N ASN A 221 2.90 15.34 -34.09
CA ASN A 221 3.11 14.00 -34.65
C ASN A 221 1.78 13.27 -34.86
N LEU A 222 0.85 13.34 -33.89
CA LEU A 222 -0.49 12.76 -34.01
C LEU A 222 -1.35 13.48 -35.08
N GLU A 223 -1.19 14.79 -35.26
CA GLU A 223 -1.86 15.53 -36.32
C GLU A 223 -1.40 15.07 -37.73
N THR A 224 -0.13 14.69 -37.90
CA THR A 224 0.36 14.18 -39.20
C THR A 224 -0.33 12.88 -39.64
N ILE A 225 -0.79 12.07 -38.68
CA ILE A 225 -1.57 10.85 -38.92
C ILE A 225 -3.09 11.10 -38.87
N SER A 226 -3.53 12.36 -38.95
CA SER A 226 -4.93 12.82 -38.89
C SER A 226 -5.66 12.55 -37.57
N VAL A 227 -4.91 12.40 -36.47
CA VAL A 227 -5.46 12.20 -35.12
C VAL A 227 -5.35 13.48 -34.31
N ALA A 228 -6.44 14.23 -34.20
CA ALA A 228 -6.51 15.43 -33.36
C ALA A 228 -6.77 15.04 -31.89
N VAL A 229 -5.95 15.57 -30.98
CA VAL A 229 -5.96 15.20 -29.55
C VAL A 229 -5.85 16.45 -28.68
N SER A 230 -6.60 16.49 -27.57
CA SER A 230 -6.47 17.55 -26.55
C SER A 230 -5.24 17.36 -25.67
N THR A 231 -4.67 18.45 -25.18
CA THR A 231 -3.54 18.43 -24.24
C THR A 231 -3.86 17.62 -22.98
N ASP A 232 -5.10 17.72 -22.50
CA ASP A 232 -5.56 17.02 -21.30
C ASP A 232 -5.53 15.50 -21.50
N LEU A 233 -5.96 15.01 -22.67
CA LEU A 233 -5.95 13.58 -22.98
C LEU A 233 -4.53 13.02 -23.07
N VAL A 234 -3.58 13.82 -23.60
CA VAL A 234 -2.15 13.46 -23.62
C VAL A 234 -1.61 13.37 -22.20
N ASN A 235 -1.85 14.38 -21.37
CA ASN A 235 -1.38 14.43 -19.98
C ASN A 235 -1.98 13.30 -19.12
N GLU A 236 -3.27 13.02 -19.26
CA GLU A 236 -3.93 11.90 -18.58
C GLU A 236 -3.29 10.57 -18.99
N THR A 237 -3.14 10.33 -20.29
CA THR A 237 -2.55 9.08 -20.82
C THR A 237 -1.09 8.94 -20.38
N TRP A 238 -0.34 10.04 -20.42
CA TRP A 238 1.03 10.09 -19.93
C TRP A 238 1.14 9.75 -18.46
N SER A 239 0.30 10.35 -17.59
CA SER A 239 0.35 10.10 -16.15
C SER A 239 0.19 8.61 -15.81
N GLN A 240 -0.70 7.92 -16.53
CA GLN A 240 -0.93 6.49 -16.33
C GLN A 240 0.21 5.65 -16.93
N LEU A 241 0.72 6.04 -18.11
CA LEU A 241 1.78 5.31 -18.81
C LEU A 241 3.10 5.39 -18.03
N TYR A 242 3.43 6.60 -17.58
CA TYR A 242 4.60 6.85 -16.74
C TYR A 242 4.51 6.06 -15.43
N ARG A 243 3.34 6.05 -14.78
CA ARG A 243 3.14 5.26 -13.55
C ARG A 243 3.42 3.77 -13.78
N GLU A 244 2.85 3.19 -14.83
CA GLU A 244 3.07 1.77 -15.19
C GLU A 244 4.54 1.49 -15.50
N HIS A 245 5.19 2.35 -16.29
CA HIS A 245 6.61 2.26 -16.61
C HIS A 245 7.49 2.33 -15.35
N PHE A 246 7.25 3.33 -14.50
CA PHE A 246 7.97 3.54 -13.26
C PHE A 246 7.84 2.33 -12.32
N LEU A 247 6.63 1.79 -12.15
CA LEU A 247 6.40 0.61 -11.30
C LEU A 247 7.11 -0.64 -11.83
N ARG A 248 7.11 -0.86 -13.16
CA ARG A 248 7.89 -1.95 -13.78
C ARG A 248 9.38 -1.81 -13.51
N GLN A 249 9.93 -0.61 -13.70
CA GLN A 249 11.34 -0.35 -13.45
C GLN A 249 11.69 -0.56 -11.97
N ALA A 250 10.85 -0.04 -11.05
CA ALA A 250 11.03 -0.24 -9.62
C ALA A 250 11.03 -1.73 -9.24
N LEU A 251 10.13 -2.53 -9.82
CA LEU A 251 10.04 -3.97 -9.58
C LEU A 251 11.27 -4.73 -10.13
N GLY A 252 11.74 -4.37 -11.33
CA GLY A 252 13.01 -4.90 -11.87
C GLY A 252 14.18 -4.68 -10.91
N ASN A 253 14.28 -3.48 -10.36
CA ASN A 253 15.31 -3.14 -9.37
C ASN A 253 15.18 -3.96 -8.07
N VAL A 254 13.97 -4.30 -7.64
CA VAL A 254 13.76 -5.18 -6.46
C VAL A 254 14.30 -6.58 -6.70
N GLN A 255 14.10 -7.14 -7.89
CA GLN A 255 14.65 -8.46 -8.24
C GLN A 255 16.18 -8.46 -8.21
N GLU A 256 16.79 -7.36 -8.68
CA GLU A 256 18.24 -7.19 -8.59
C GLU A 256 18.71 -7.13 -7.13
N CYS A 257 17.97 -6.48 -6.23
CA CYS A 257 18.27 -6.43 -4.79
C CYS A 257 18.28 -7.81 -4.14
N ARG A 258 17.33 -8.67 -4.52
CA ARG A 258 17.26 -10.05 -4.00
C ARG A 258 18.54 -10.82 -4.32
N ASN A 259 19.07 -10.61 -5.52
CA ASN A 259 20.30 -11.25 -5.99
C ASN A 259 21.58 -10.54 -5.48
N ALA A 260 21.49 -9.30 -5.01
CA ALA A 260 22.62 -8.51 -4.54
C ALA A 260 23.13 -8.95 -3.14
N PHE A 261 22.26 -9.40 -2.24
CA PHE A 261 22.67 -9.94 -0.93
C PHE A 261 23.70 -11.08 -1.09
N TYR A 262 23.53 -11.91 -2.12
CA TYR A 262 24.43 -13.02 -2.42
C TYR A 262 25.75 -12.60 -3.07
N ARG A 263 25.83 -11.40 -3.65
CA ARG A 263 26.98 -10.96 -4.48
C ARG A 263 28.02 -10.11 -3.75
N ARG A 264 27.85 -9.73 -2.48
CA ARG A 264 28.73 -8.80 -1.72
C ARG A 264 28.99 -7.43 -2.38
N ASP A 265 28.44 -7.15 -3.57
CA ASP A 265 28.48 -5.86 -4.28
C ASP A 265 27.41 -4.88 -3.77
N LEU A 266 27.36 -4.63 -2.46
CA LEU A 266 26.37 -3.73 -1.84
C LEU A 266 26.60 -2.25 -2.22
N VAL A 267 27.78 -1.89 -2.72
CA VAL A 267 28.20 -0.49 -2.90
C VAL A 267 27.60 0.17 -4.15
N LYS A 268 27.25 -0.59 -5.19
CA LYS A 268 26.88 0.02 -6.49
C LYS A 268 25.47 0.58 -6.57
N ASN A 269 24.57 0.24 -5.64
CA ASN A 269 23.15 0.61 -5.72
C ASN A 269 22.62 1.16 -4.38
N GLU A 270 23.23 2.25 -3.90
CA GLU A 270 22.87 2.91 -2.64
C GLU A 270 21.39 3.28 -2.57
N LEU A 271 20.81 3.83 -3.65
CA LEU A 271 19.37 4.12 -3.76
C LEU A 271 18.48 2.91 -3.49
N LEU A 272 18.88 1.73 -3.95
CA LEU A 272 18.12 0.50 -3.73
C LEU A 272 18.24 0.02 -2.29
N LEU A 273 19.40 0.23 -1.64
CA LEU A 273 19.55 -0.03 -0.22
C LEU A 273 18.60 0.84 0.61
N GLN A 274 18.46 2.12 0.25
CA GLN A 274 17.59 3.07 0.93
C GLN A 274 16.10 2.73 0.75
N ARG A 275 15.68 2.40 -0.49
CA ARG A 275 14.30 1.95 -0.76
C ARG A 275 13.94 0.71 0.04
N ARG A 276 14.82 -0.28 0.13
CA ARG A 276 14.63 -1.45 1.00
C ARG A 276 14.50 -1.05 2.47
N GLY A 277 15.37 -0.16 2.96
CA GLY A 277 15.33 0.34 4.33
C GLY A 277 13.97 0.96 4.68
N LEU A 278 13.36 1.71 3.75
CA LEU A 278 12.00 2.24 3.91
C LEU A 278 10.95 1.14 4.12
N PHE A 279 10.91 0.11 3.25
CA PHE A 279 9.90 -0.96 3.38
C PHE A 279 10.08 -1.79 4.65
N TRP A 280 11.31 -1.94 5.14
CA TRP A 280 11.56 -2.57 6.44
C TRP A 280 11.04 -1.70 7.60
N ARG A 281 11.35 -0.40 7.60
CA ARG A 281 10.86 0.56 8.61
C ARG A 281 9.33 0.61 8.64
N LEU A 282 8.70 0.66 7.46
CA LEU A 282 7.25 0.63 7.31
C LEU A 282 6.66 -0.64 7.91
N ARG A 283 7.20 -1.81 7.53
CA ARG A 283 6.70 -3.09 8.04
C ARG A 283 6.84 -3.20 9.55
N ARG A 284 7.95 -2.70 10.11
CA ARG A 284 8.16 -2.67 11.56
C ARG A 284 7.16 -1.75 12.24
N MET A 285 6.99 -0.54 11.73
CA MET A 285 6.02 0.43 12.26
C MET A 285 4.59 -0.12 12.25
N LEU A 286 4.21 -0.89 11.22
CA LEU A 286 2.89 -1.55 11.15
C LEU A 286 2.75 -2.74 12.09
N LYS A 287 3.86 -3.40 12.47
CA LYS A 287 3.89 -4.57 13.35
C LYS A 287 4.09 -4.23 14.82
N GLN A 288 4.65 -3.06 15.14
CA GLN A 288 4.93 -2.71 16.53
C GLN A 288 3.64 -2.42 17.30
N ARG A 289 3.56 -3.07 18.47
CA ARG A 289 2.38 -3.09 19.35
C ARG A 289 2.47 -2.01 20.42
N LEU A 290 1.32 -1.57 20.92
CA LEU A 290 1.13 -1.36 22.36
C LEU A 290 1.22 -2.75 23.03
N THR A 291 2.25 -3.01 23.83
CA THR A 291 2.29 -4.29 24.56
C THR A 291 1.23 -4.27 25.67
N PRO A 292 0.63 -5.42 26.06
CA PRO A 292 -0.27 -5.48 27.22
C PRO A 292 0.39 -4.99 28.53
N SER A 293 1.72 -4.99 28.59
CA SER A 293 2.52 -4.40 29.67
C SER A 293 2.29 -2.87 29.80
N ASP A 294 2.09 -2.17 28.68
CA ASP A 294 1.87 -0.73 28.65
C ASP A 294 0.44 -0.35 29.10
N GLN A 295 -0.52 -1.28 29.00
CA GLN A 295 -1.88 -1.10 29.54
C GLN A 295 -1.95 -1.38 31.05
N HIS A 296 -1.09 -2.25 31.58
CA HIS A 296 -1.11 -2.61 33.01
C HIS A 296 -0.55 -1.52 33.94
N LYS A 297 0.23 -0.56 33.43
CA LYS A 297 0.76 0.56 34.22
C LYS A 297 -0.20 1.74 34.38
N SER A 298 -1.29 1.82 33.60
CA SER A 298 -2.27 2.91 33.72
C SER A 298 -3.58 2.52 34.43
N MET A 299 -3.72 1.28 34.90
CA MET A 299 -4.87 0.85 35.73
C MET A 299 -4.54 0.79 37.24
N LYS A 300 -3.40 1.37 37.65
CA LYS A 300 -3.07 1.65 39.05
C LYS A 300 -2.69 3.11 39.20
N SER A 301 -3.68 3.99 39.07
CA SER A 301 -3.74 5.26 39.79
C SER A 301 -5.19 5.73 39.85
#